data_AF-A0A0W0RQZ3-F1
#
_entry.id   AF-A0A0W0RQZ3-F1
#
_cell.length_a   1.000
_cell.length_b   1.000
_cell.length_c   1.000
_cell.angle_alpha   90.00
_cell.angle_beta   90.00
_cell.angle_gamma   90.00
#
_symmetry.space_group_name_H-M   'P 1'
#
loop_
_entity.id
_entity.type
_entity.pdbx_description
1 polymer ?
#
loop_
_entity_poly.entity_id
_entity_poly.type
_entity_poly.pdbx_seq_one_letter_code
_entity_poly.pdbx_strand_id
1 'polypeptide(L)'
;MSKFFVSLPLIMVICVASYATQIYKWTDSQGNVHFSDTPRQRAKTVIIPETQSFSSPTPSTPQTPTQKPEQINQDDAIKFKHSYTKIAIAEPQTGATIRNNQGFVMVTAEVEPDLRSVDKLQLIYDNGVLGEPQTTPMFEIKGMYRGSHTLAVQIVDADGNVIETSDPITIYVFRPRVGMVSGTAR
;
A
#
# COMPACT_ATOMS: atom_id res chain seq x y z
N MET A 1 0.74 69.81 -4.60
CA MET A 1 1.18 69.91 -3.18
C MET A 1 0.28 68.95 -2.41
N SER A 2 0.68 67.95 -1.65
CA SER A 2 1.97 67.51 -1.11
C SER A 2 1.79 66.09 -0.53
N LYS A 3 2.80 65.22 -0.75
CA LYS A 3 3.36 64.24 0.19
C LYS A 3 2.56 62.98 0.58
N PHE A 4 2.96 61.89 -0.09
CA PHE A 4 3.27 60.56 0.44
C PHE A 4 3.28 60.43 1.98
N PHE A 5 2.55 59.44 2.50
CA PHE A 5 3.01 58.64 3.62
C PHE A 5 2.73 57.16 3.34
N VAL A 6 3.81 56.46 3.01
CA VAL A 6 3.94 55.00 2.99
C VAL A 6 3.97 54.54 4.44
N SER A 7 3.11 53.59 4.79
CA SER A 7 3.29 52.75 5.98
C SER A 7 2.95 51.32 5.59
N LEU A 8 4.01 50.56 5.36
CA LEU A 8 4.07 49.14 5.00
C LEU A 8 4.24 48.35 6.31
N PRO A 9 3.28 47.51 6.75
CA PRO A 9 3.55 46.50 7.75
C PRO A 9 3.97 45.18 7.08
N LEU A 10 5.29 45.03 6.99
CA LEU A 10 6.07 43.83 7.32
C LEU A 10 5.38 42.45 7.22
N ILE A 11 5.79 41.75 6.15
CA ILE A 11 5.90 40.31 5.93
C ILE A 11 5.98 39.43 7.20
N MET A 12 5.18 38.37 7.23
CA MET A 12 5.58 37.08 7.82
C MET A 12 5.13 35.95 6.89
N VAL A 13 5.99 35.61 5.93
CA VAL A 13 5.87 34.39 5.12
C VAL A 13 6.48 33.25 5.93
N ILE A 14 5.65 32.29 6.34
CA ILE A 14 6.09 31.07 7.00
C ILE A 14 6.51 30.09 5.89
N CYS A 15 7.82 29.99 5.66
CA CYS A 15 8.40 28.93 4.83
C CYS A 15 8.39 27.62 5.63
N VAL A 16 7.52 26.68 5.25
CA VAL A 16 7.59 25.30 5.73
C VAL A 16 8.65 24.57 4.91
N ALA A 17 9.82 24.36 5.50
CA ALA A 17 10.84 23.49 4.91
C ALA A 17 10.34 22.05 4.95
N SER A 18 10.02 21.48 3.78
CA SER A 18 9.71 20.06 3.64
C SER A 18 11.02 19.28 3.70
N TYR A 19 11.24 18.52 4.78
CA TYR A 19 12.37 17.60 4.88
C TYR A 19 12.06 16.35 4.03
N ALA A 20 12.72 16.21 2.89
CA ALA A 20 12.71 14.97 2.13
C ALA A 20 13.53 13.91 2.89
N THR A 21 12.85 12.94 3.50
CA THR A 21 13.49 11.78 4.13
C THR A 21 14.02 10.86 3.03
N GLN A 22 15.35 10.86 2.84
CA GLN A 22 16.02 10.01 1.87
C GLN A 22 16.19 8.61 2.44
N ILE A 23 15.44 7.65 1.89
CA ILE A 23 15.53 6.22 2.26
C ILE A 23 16.55 5.57 1.34
N TYR A 24 17.58 4.92 1.92
CA TYR A 24 18.62 4.24 1.15
C TYR A 24 18.36 2.73 1.10
N LYS A 25 18.39 2.17 -0.12
CA LYS A 25 18.27 0.73 -0.39
C LYS A 25 19.65 0.14 -0.66
N TRP A 26 19.98 -0.99 -0.04
CA TRP A 26 21.08 -1.84 -0.50
C TRP A 26 20.66 -3.31 -0.54
N THR A 27 21.39 -4.10 -1.33
CA THR A 27 21.18 -5.54 -1.44
C THR A 27 22.43 -6.22 -0.89
N ASP A 28 22.25 -7.18 0.02
CA ASP A 28 23.36 -7.96 0.55
C ASP A 28 23.82 -9.07 -0.41
N SER A 29 24.92 -9.74 -0.07
CA SER A 29 25.50 -10.82 -0.88
C SER A 29 24.64 -12.10 -0.93
N GLN A 30 23.48 -12.11 -0.26
CA GLN A 30 22.50 -13.20 -0.29
C GLN A 30 21.23 -12.79 -1.06
N GLY A 31 21.22 -11.60 -1.68
CA GLY A 31 20.10 -11.11 -2.46
C GLY A 31 18.99 -10.48 -1.62
N ASN A 32 19.16 -10.33 -0.31
CA ASN A 32 18.15 -9.71 0.54
C ASN A 32 18.28 -8.19 0.50
N VAL A 33 17.14 -7.51 0.38
CA VAL A 33 17.05 -6.06 0.28
C VAL A 33 16.85 -5.47 1.67
N HIS A 34 17.70 -4.51 2.02
CA HIS A 34 17.67 -3.78 3.29
C HIS A 34 17.44 -2.29 3.06
N PHE A 35 16.70 -1.64 3.97
CA PHE A 35 16.41 -0.20 3.96
C PHE A 35 16.88 0.44 5.27
N SER A 36 17.53 1.61 5.21
CA SER A 36 17.91 2.38 6.42
C SER A 36 17.93 3.89 6.17
N ASP A 37 17.62 4.63 7.24
CA ASP A 37 17.55 6.08 7.31
C ASP A 37 18.82 6.74 7.90
N THR A 38 19.93 5.99 8.07
CA THR A 38 21.20 6.55 8.60
C THR A 38 22.41 6.26 7.71
N PRO A 39 23.20 7.28 7.31
CA PRO A 39 24.41 7.07 6.51
C PRO A 39 25.54 6.50 7.38
N ARG A 40 26.18 5.42 6.92
CA ARG A 40 27.41 4.88 7.54
C ARG A 40 28.63 5.16 6.67
N GLN A 41 29.71 5.58 7.32
CA GLN A 41 30.98 5.93 6.70
C GLN A 41 31.77 4.69 6.23
N ARG A 42 32.51 4.87 5.12
CA ARG A 42 33.47 3.95 4.45
C ARG A 42 32.96 3.19 3.22
N ALA A 43 32.37 3.93 2.28
CA ALA A 43 32.26 3.49 0.89
C ALA A 43 33.66 3.27 0.27
N LYS A 44 33.85 2.12 -0.38
CA LYS A 44 34.92 1.90 -1.36
C LYS A 44 34.28 1.65 -2.72
N THR A 45 34.76 2.39 -3.71
CA THR A 45 34.35 2.35 -5.11
C THR A 45 34.43 0.94 -5.68
N VAL A 46 33.35 0.47 -6.31
CA VAL A 46 33.38 -0.69 -7.20
C VAL A 46 33.03 -0.19 -8.60
N ILE A 47 33.98 -0.40 -9.51
CA ILE A 47 33.89 -0.08 -10.94
C ILE A 47 32.90 -1.06 -11.56
N ILE A 48 31.88 -0.54 -12.23
CA ILE A 48 30.94 -1.33 -13.02
C ILE A 48 31.69 -1.80 -14.27
N PRO A 49 31.87 -3.12 -14.51
CA PRO A 49 32.35 -3.58 -15.81
C PRO A 49 31.29 -3.22 -16.85
N GLU A 50 31.71 -2.62 -17.97
CA GLU A 50 30.85 -2.29 -19.09
C GLU A 50 30.00 -3.51 -19.46
N THR A 51 28.68 -3.31 -19.48
CA THR A 51 27.75 -4.26 -20.04
C THR A 51 28.17 -4.55 -21.47
N GLN A 52 28.44 -5.81 -21.77
CA GLN A 52 28.65 -6.26 -23.14
C GLN A 52 27.43 -5.88 -23.96
N SER A 53 27.61 -4.93 -24.86
CA SER A 53 26.64 -4.60 -25.89
C SER A 53 26.37 -5.86 -26.70
N PHE A 54 25.16 -6.41 -26.60
CA PHE A 54 24.69 -7.40 -27.56
C PHE A 54 24.59 -6.70 -28.91
N SER A 55 25.55 -7.00 -29.79
CA SER A 55 25.50 -6.64 -31.20
C SER A 55 24.28 -7.30 -31.83
N SER A 56 23.37 -6.51 -32.37
CA SER A 56 22.29 -7.00 -33.22
C SER A 56 22.91 -7.67 -34.46
N PRO A 57 22.56 -8.92 -34.82
CA PRO A 57 23.03 -9.47 -36.07
C PRO A 57 22.44 -8.69 -37.25
N THR A 58 23.34 -8.11 -38.04
CA THR A 58 23.10 -7.49 -39.35
C THR A 58 22.30 -8.41 -40.28
N PRO A 59 21.37 -7.88 -41.10
CA PRO A 59 20.48 -8.69 -41.91
C PRO A 59 21.19 -9.27 -43.13
N SER A 60 21.20 -10.59 -43.24
CA SER A 60 21.49 -11.30 -44.49
C SER A 60 20.18 -11.76 -45.11
N THR A 61 19.70 -11.02 -46.11
CA THR A 61 18.86 -11.59 -47.18
C THR A 61 19.78 -12.38 -48.10
N PRO A 62 19.38 -13.56 -48.63
CA PRO A 62 18.35 -13.57 -49.66
C PRO A 62 17.42 -14.81 -49.74
N GLN A 63 16.31 -14.59 -50.48
CA GLN A 63 15.45 -15.55 -51.18
C GLN A 63 14.11 -15.96 -50.53
N THR A 64 13.08 -15.27 -51.02
CA THR A 64 11.64 -15.55 -51.11
C THR A 64 11.32 -17.04 -51.44
N PRO A 65 10.23 -17.61 -50.90
CA PRO A 65 8.98 -17.60 -51.65
C PRO A 65 7.81 -16.94 -50.92
N THR A 66 7.02 -16.23 -51.71
CA THR A 66 5.80 -15.50 -51.41
C THR A 66 4.86 -16.23 -50.44
N GLN A 67 4.66 -15.68 -49.25
CA GLN A 67 3.43 -15.87 -48.50
C GLN A 67 2.84 -14.50 -48.16
N LYS A 68 1.62 -14.32 -48.68
CA LYS A 68 0.69 -13.20 -48.55
C LYS A 68 0.76 -12.54 -47.17
N PRO A 69 0.91 -11.20 -47.05
CA PRO A 69 0.84 -10.53 -45.77
C PRO A 69 -0.61 -10.61 -45.25
N GLU A 70 -0.85 -11.41 -44.22
CA GLU A 70 -1.97 -11.16 -43.33
C GLU A 70 -1.61 -9.93 -42.50
N GLN A 71 -2.38 -8.88 -42.74
CA GLN A 71 -2.32 -7.61 -42.06
C GLN A 71 -2.85 -7.83 -40.64
N ILE A 72 -1.96 -8.24 -39.74
CA ILE A 72 -2.26 -8.29 -38.31
C ILE A 72 -2.33 -6.83 -37.87
N ASN A 73 -3.54 -6.33 -37.63
CA ASN A 73 -3.77 -5.03 -37.05
C ASN A 73 -3.02 -4.96 -35.71
N GLN A 74 -1.89 -4.26 -35.70
CA GLN A 74 -1.19 -3.84 -34.48
C GLN A 74 -1.99 -2.71 -33.84
N ASP A 75 -3.19 -3.03 -33.34
CA ASP A 75 -3.98 -2.10 -32.51
C ASP A 75 -4.54 -2.75 -31.25
N ASP A 76 -4.27 -4.05 -31.03
CA ASP A 76 -4.40 -4.65 -29.71
C ASP A 76 -3.09 -4.50 -28.96
N ALA A 77 -2.82 -3.26 -28.53
CA ALA A 77 -2.00 -3.04 -27.35
C ALA A 77 -2.65 -3.87 -26.24
N ILE A 78 -2.05 -5.03 -25.95
CA ILE A 78 -2.46 -5.95 -24.89
C ILE A 78 -2.49 -5.12 -23.60
N LYS A 79 -3.67 -4.60 -23.26
CA LYS A 79 -3.98 -4.15 -21.91
C LYS A 79 -3.92 -5.42 -21.09
N PHE A 80 -2.74 -5.72 -20.55
CA PHE A 80 -2.60 -6.74 -19.53
C PHE A 80 -3.58 -6.38 -18.42
N LYS A 81 -4.73 -7.05 -18.41
CA LYS A 81 -5.70 -6.96 -17.32
C LYS A 81 -4.99 -7.53 -16.11
N HIS A 82 -4.45 -6.65 -15.29
CA HIS A 82 -3.89 -7.04 -14.02
C HIS A 82 -5.07 -7.43 -13.14
N SER A 83 -5.20 -8.73 -12.90
CA SER A 83 -6.24 -9.29 -12.05
C SER A 83 -5.60 -9.78 -10.76
N TYR A 84 -6.29 -9.57 -9.66
CA TYR A 84 -5.93 -10.20 -8.40
C TYR A 84 -6.39 -11.65 -8.40
N THR A 85 -5.59 -12.52 -7.81
CA THR A 85 -5.89 -13.95 -7.69
C THR A 85 -6.32 -14.33 -6.28
N LYS A 86 -6.01 -13.49 -5.29
CA LYS A 86 -6.38 -13.69 -3.90
C LYS A 86 -6.48 -12.36 -3.18
N ILE A 87 -7.53 -12.26 -2.37
CA ILE A 87 -7.70 -11.22 -1.36
C ILE A 87 -8.37 -11.85 -0.14
N ALA A 88 -7.75 -11.73 1.03
CA ALA A 88 -8.25 -12.33 2.25
C ALA A 88 -7.85 -11.50 3.48
N ILE A 89 -8.56 -11.70 4.58
CA ILE A 89 -8.11 -11.25 5.89
C ILE A 89 -7.23 -12.35 6.50
N ALA A 90 -5.94 -12.05 6.68
CA ALA A 90 -4.97 -12.95 7.30
C ALA A 90 -5.08 -12.93 8.83
N GLU A 91 -5.34 -11.77 9.42
CA GLU A 91 -5.60 -11.64 10.85
C GLU A 91 -6.70 -10.60 11.10
N PRO A 92 -7.61 -10.80 12.06
CA PRO A 92 -7.80 -12.02 12.84
C PRO A 92 -8.37 -13.17 11.98
N GLN A 93 -8.24 -14.40 12.47
CA GLN A 93 -8.86 -15.57 11.84
C GLN A 93 -10.38 -15.56 12.02
N THR A 94 -11.11 -16.20 11.10
CA THR A 94 -12.56 -16.39 11.26
C THR A 94 -12.88 -17.13 12.56
N GLY A 95 -13.92 -16.68 13.27
CA GLY A 95 -14.32 -17.16 14.58
C GLY A 95 -13.48 -16.64 15.75
N ALA A 96 -12.47 -15.79 15.53
CA ALA A 96 -11.63 -15.27 16.59
C ALA A 96 -12.43 -14.51 17.65
N THR A 97 -12.08 -14.71 18.93
CA THR A 97 -12.66 -13.95 20.05
C THR A 97 -11.68 -12.88 20.51
N ILE A 98 -12.05 -11.61 20.32
CA ILE A 98 -11.28 -10.45 20.76
C ILE A 98 -11.71 -10.05 22.17
N ARG A 99 -10.78 -10.13 23.12
CA ARG A 99 -10.99 -9.72 24.53
C ARG A 99 -10.29 -8.39 24.78
N ASN A 100 -10.93 -7.29 24.38
CA ASN A 100 -10.38 -5.95 24.54
C ASN A 100 -11.44 -4.98 25.05
N ASN A 101 -11.18 -4.35 26.20
CA ASN A 101 -12.13 -3.42 26.84
C ASN A 101 -12.39 -2.16 26.01
N GLN A 102 -11.43 -1.74 25.18
CA GLN A 102 -11.54 -0.59 24.30
C GLN A 102 -12.21 -0.93 22.95
N GLY A 103 -12.47 -2.21 22.69
CA GLY A 103 -12.97 -2.67 21.38
C GLY A 103 -11.99 -2.39 20.25
N PHE A 104 -10.69 -2.46 20.54
CA PHE A 104 -9.64 -2.33 19.54
C PHE A 104 -9.40 -3.68 18.84
N VAL A 105 -9.44 -3.66 17.51
CA VAL A 105 -9.13 -4.80 16.65
C VAL A 105 -8.17 -4.34 15.57
N MET A 106 -7.12 -5.12 15.34
CA MET A 106 -6.16 -4.91 14.27
C MET A 106 -6.43 -5.96 13.21
N VAL A 107 -6.60 -5.51 11.96
CA VAL A 107 -6.92 -6.38 10.83
C VAL A 107 -5.78 -6.30 9.82
N THR A 108 -5.25 -7.44 9.44
CA THR A 108 -4.19 -7.59 8.43
C THR A 108 -4.76 -8.32 7.24
N ALA A 109 -4.62 -7.73 6.05
CA ALA A 109 -5.04 -8.32 4.79
C ALA A 109 -3.86 -9.01 4.07
N GLU A 110 -4.18 -9.98 3.25
CA GLU A 110 -3.28 -10.63 2.31
C GLU A 110 -3.83 -10.47 0.90
N VAL A 111 -2.96 -10.13 -0.04
CA VAL A 111 -3.32 -9.88 -1.45
C VAL A 111 -2.26 -10.54 -2.32
N GLU A 112 -2.70 -11.29 -3.34
CA GLU A 112 -1.81 -11.86 -4.34
C GLU A 112 -2.36 -11.58 -5.75
N PRO A 113 -1.52 -11.13 -6.71
CA PRO A 113 -0.16 -10.62 -6.52
C PRO A 113 -0.14 -9.32 -5.67
N ASP A 114 1.06 -8.81 -5.37
CA ASP A 114 1.22 -7.56 -4.61
C ASP A 114 0.34 -6.43 -5.15
N LEU A 115 -0.21 -5.63 -4.23
CA LEU A 115 -1.07 -4.52 -4.58
C LEU A 115 -0.35 -3.54 -5.51
N ARG A 116 -0.95 -3.26 -6.68
CA ARG A 116 -0.45 -2.24 -7.61
C ARG A 116 -0.43 -0.88 -6.93
N SER A 117 0.50 -0.01 -7.36
CA SER A 117 0.67 1.33 -6.81
C SER A 117 -0.53 2.27 -6.98
N VAL A 118 -1.40 2.00 -7.95
CA VAL A 118 -2.60 2.79 -8.26
C VAL A 118 -3.84 2.28 -7.53
N ASP A 119 -3.83 1.03 -7.10
CA ASP A 119 -4.96 0.39 -6.44
C ASP A 119 -4.78 0.50 -4.92
N LYS A 120 -5.90 0.45 -4.21
CA LYS A 120 -5.95 0.65 -2.76
C LYS A 120 -6.81 -0.41 -2.10
N LEU A 121 -6.58 -0.65 -0.83
CA LEU A 121 -7.38 -1.51 0.01
C LEU A 121 -8.29 -0.68 0.92
N GLN A 122 -9.48 -1.19 1.17
CA GLN A 122 -10.44 -0.59 2.09
C GLN A 122 -11.13 -1.68 2.92
N LEU A 123 -11.28 -1.42 4.21
CA LEU A 123 -11.93 -2.36 5.12
C LEU A 123 -13.45 -2.20 5.04
N ILE A 124 -14.16 -3.32 5.11
CA ILE A 124 -15.61 -3.39 5.31
C ILE A 124 -15.85 -3.93 6.72
N TYR A 125 -16.63 -3.20 7.49
CA TYR A 125 -17.07 -3.54 8.85
C TYR A 125 -18.60 -3.53 8.90
N ASP A 126 -19.20 -4.68 9.24
CA ASP A 126 -20.66 -4.87 9.32
C ASP A 126 -21.39 -4.30 8.08
N ASN A 127 -20.93 -4.71 6.89
CA ASN A 127 -21.45 -4.31 5.58
C ASN A 127 -21.28 -2.82 5.22
N GLY A 128 -20.57 -2.03 6.04
CA GLY A 128 -20.21 -0.65 5.75
C GLY A 128 -18.72 -0.49 5.49
N VAL A 129 -18.34 0.37 4.55
CA VAL A 129 -16.92 0.75 4.37
C VAL A 129 -16.41 1.49 5.62
N LEU A 130 -15.20 1.16 6.06
CA LEU A 130 -14.56 1.78 7.21
C LEU A 130 -13.24 2.43 6.78
N GLY A 131 -13.17 3.74 6.95
CA GLY A 131 -11.99 4.53 6.63
C GLY A 131 -11.79 4.77 5.14
N GLU A 132 -10.77 5.57 4.82
CA GLU A 132 -10.38 5.87 3.44
C GLU A 132 -9.55 4.74 2.83
N PRO A 133 -9.61 4.55 1.50
CA PRO A 133 -8.75 3.59 0.81
C PRO A 133 -7.25 3.90 1.04
N GLN A 134 -6.47 2.86 1.33
CA GLN A 134 -5.04 2.96 1.63
C GLN A 134 -4.23 1.82 0.99
N THR A 135 -2.91 1.99 0.86
CA THR A 135 -2.03 0.96 0.26
C THR A 135 -1.51 -0.06 1.26
N THR A 136 -1.50 0.30 2.55
CA THR A 136 -1.04 -0.61 3.61
C THR A 136 -2.13 -1.64 3.93
N PRO A 137 -1.82 -2.94 3.99
CA PRO A 137 -2.80 -3.99 4.25
C PRO A 137 -3.11 -4.14 5.75
N MET A 138 -3.17 -3.03 6.48
CA MET A 138 -3.32 -3.02 7.94
C MET A 138 -4.36 -1.97 8.34
N PHE A 139 -5.38 -2.40 9.08
CA PHE A 139 -6.52 -1.58 9.46
C PHE A 139 -6.73 -1.63 10.97
N GLU A 140 -7.03 -0.48 11.54
CA GLU A 140 -7.39 -0.37 12.95
C GLU A 140 -8.88 -0.11 13.08
N ILE A 141 -9.57 -0.94 13.86
CA ILE A 141 -10.95 -0.69 14.28
C ILE A 141 -10.91 -0.32 15.75
N LYS A 142 -11.49 0.84 16.09
CA LYS A 142 -11.56 1.34 17.46
C LYS A 142 -13.01 1.36 17.92
N GLY A 143 -13.23 1.02 19.19
CA GLY A 143 -14.56 1.12 19.78
C GLY A 143 -15.56 0.08 19.28
N MET A 144 -15.13 -1.04 18.69
CA MET A 144 -16.01 -2.11 18.24
C MET A 144 -16.90 -2.60 19.38
N TYR A 145 -18.22 -2.61 19.18
CA TYR A 145 -19.18 -3.02 20.20
C TYR A 145 -18.99 -4.49 20.59
N ARG A 146 -19.61 -4.90 21.71
CA ARG A 146 -19.60 -6.32 22.10
C ARG A 146 -20.56 -7.09 21.19
N GLY A 147 -20.21 -8.32 20.83
CA GLY A 147 -21.05 -9.18 20.01
C GLY A 147 -20.32 -9.78 18.82
N SER A 148 -21.09 -10.22 17.84
CA SER A 148 -20.59 -10.76 16.56
C SER A 148 -20.46 -9.63 15.55
N HIS A 149 -19.37 -9.62 14.81
CA HIS A 149 -19.09 -8.63 13.76
C HIS A 149 -18.54 -9.33 12.52
N THR A 150 -18.88 -8.79 11.35
CA THR A 150 -18.38 -9.28 10.06
C THR A 150 -17.36 -8.31 9.50
N LEU A 151 -16.25 -8.84 9.01
CA LEU A 151 -15.16 -8.09 8.39
C LEU A 151 -14.87 -8.63 7.00
N ALA A 152 -14.62 -7.75 6.06
CA ALA A 152 -14.08 -8.08 4.74
C ALA A 152 -13.12 -6.96 4.30
N VAL A 153 -12.31 -7.19 3.29
CA VAL A 153 -11.47 -6.16 2.67
C VAL A 153 -11.78 -6.12 1.19
N GLN A 154 -11.77 -4.93 0.60
CA GLN A 154 -11.96 -4.73 -0.83
C GLN A 154 -10.76 -4.02 -1.45
N ILE A 155 -10.47 -4.32 -2.70
CA ILE A 155 -9.53 -3.57 -3.54
C ILE A 155 -10.34 -2.58 -4.36
N VAL A 156 -9.90 -1.33 -4.38
CA VAL A 156 -10.48 -0.25 -5.19
C VAL A 156 -9.43 0.32 -6.13
N ASP A 157 -9.85 0.69 -7.33
CA ASP A 157 -8.98 1.35 -8.31
C ASP A 157 -8.75 2.84 -7.98
N ALA A 158 -7.96 3.51 -8.82
CA ALA A 158 -7.68 4.94 -8.68
C ALA A 158 -8.92 5.85 -8.81
N ASP A 159 -9.96 5.37 -9.48
CA ASP A 159 -11.24 6.07 -9.67
C ASP A 159 -12.25 5.77 -8.54
N GLY A 160 -11.90 4.87 -7.62
CA GLY A 160 -12.72 4.44 -6.49
C GLY A 160 -13.68 3.30 -6.78
N ASN A 161 -13.57 2.65 -7.95
CA ASN A 161 -14.40 1.49 -8.27
C ASN A 161 -13.86 0.25 -7.55
N VAL A 162 -14.76 -0.59 -7.05
CA VAL A 162 -14.39 -1.88 -6.44
C VAL A 162 -13.94 -2.86 -7.52
N ILE A 163 -12.70 -3.32 -7.44
CA ILE A 163 -12.14 -4.36 -8.31
C ILE A 163 -12.52 -5.74 -7.79
N GLU A 164 -12.29 -5.99 -6.49
CA GLU A 164 -12.51 -7.28 -5.85
C GLU A 164 -12.81 -7.10 -4.36
N THR A 165 -13.49 -8.07 -3.75
CA THR A 165 -13.79 -8.09 -2.31
C THR A 165 -13.53 -9.49 -1.78
N SER A 166 -12.88 -9.58 -0.62
CA SER A 166 -12.63 -10.84 0.04
C SER A 166 -13.90 -11.51 0.53
N ASP A 167 -13.82 -12.82 0.76
CA ASP A 167 -14.82 -13.48 1.59
C ASP A 167 -14.87 -12.83 2.98
N PRO A 168 -16.06 -12.67 3.57
CA PRO A 168 -16.21 -12.10 4.89
C PRO A 168 -15.80 -13.11 5.96
N ILE A 169 -15.12 -12.64 6.99
CA ILE A 169 -14.90 -13.38 8.23
C ILE A 169 -15.85 -12.88 9.32
N THR A 170 -16.16 -13.74 10.28
CA THR A 170 -16.92 -13.34 11.48
C THR A 170 -16.00 -13.37 12.70
N ILE A 171 -16.03 -12.35 13.54
CA ILE A 171 -15.31 -12.31 14.81
C ILE A 171 -16.25 -11.98 15.97
N TYR A 172 -15.81 -12.30 17.18
CA TYR A 172 -16.58 -12.06 18.40
C TYR A 172 -15.83 -11.13 19.34
N VAL A 173 -16.44 -10.01 19.72
CA VAL A 173 -15.86 -9.06 20.68
C VAL A 173 -16.47 -9.22 22.05
N PHE A 174 -15.62 -9.43 23.04
CA PHE A 174 -15.98 -9.47 24.45
C PHE A 174 -15.29 -8.34 25.22
N ARG A 175 -16.09 -7.53 25.93
CA ARG A 175 -15.60 -6.49 26.84
C ARG A 175 -15.79 -6.96 28.29
N PRO A 176 -14.78 -7.56 28.94
CA PRO A 176 -14.89 -7.93 30.34
C PRO A 176 -15.13 -6.70 31.21
N ARG A 177 -16.03 -6.85 32.18
CA ARG A 177 -16.24 -5.82 33.20
C ARG A 177 -15.08 -5.91 34.17
N VAL A 178 -14.34 -4.82 34.39
CA VAL A 178 -13.43 -4.74 35.54
C VAL A 178 -14.31 -4.62 36.79
N GLY A 179 -14.31 -5.65 37.63
CA GLY A 179 -15.00 -5.60 38.92
C GLY A 179 -14.33 -4.55 39.81
N MET A 180 -15.11 -3.65 40.41
CA MET A 180 -14.63 -2.82 41.51
C MET A 180 -14.16 -3.77 42.62
N VAL A 181 -12.85 -3.79 42.90
CA VAL A 181 -12.34 -4.38 44.12
C VAL A 181 -12.96 -3.58 45.26
N SER A 182 -13.83 -4.23 46.04
CA SER A 182 -14.41 -3.61 47.23
C SER A 182 -13.25 -3.21 48.13
N GLY A 183 -13.07 -1.91 48.33
CA GLY A 183 -12.05 -1.39 49.23
C GLY A 183 -12.25 -2.03 50.60
N THR A 184 -11.27 -2.82 51.04
CA THR A 184 -11.19 -3.27 52.42
C THR A 184 -10.89 -2.05 53.25
N ALA A 185 -11.93 -1.34 53.68
CA ALA A 185 -11.81 -0.37 54.75
C ALA A 185 -11.54 -1.14 56.05
N ARG A 186 -10.29 -1.14 56.49
CA ARG A 186 -9.89 -1.34 57.89
C ARG A 186 -8.67 -0.50 58.19
#